data_AF-A0A7Y4R7F1-F1
#
_entry.id   AF-A0A7Y4R7F1-F1
#
_cell.length_a   1.000
_cell.length_b   1.000
_cell.length_c   1.000
_cell.angle_alpha   90.00
_cell.angle_beta   90.00
_cell.angle_gamma   90.00
#
_symmetry.space_group_name_H-M   'P 1'
#
loop_
_entity.id
_entity.type
_entity.pdbx_description
1 polymer ?
#
loop_
_entity_poly.entity_id
_entity_poly.type
_entity_poly.pdbx_seq_one_letter_code
_entity_poly.pdbx_strand_id
1 'polypeptide(L)' 'FEGLGVEEMLASDGAVLIEWADRVADGLPTERLTVEMNHVGATTRRIEIHGIGDGPMAVIGALSRSS' A
#
# COMPACT_ATOMS: atom_id res chain seq x y z
N PHE A 1 2.60 -2.12 18.33
CA PHE A 1 3.12 -2.73 17.09
C PHE A 1 4.50 -3.37 17.27
N GLU A 2 5.23 -3.09 18.35
CA GLU A 2 6.60 -3.58 18.64
C GLU A 2 6.79 -5.10 18.87
N GLY A 3 5.81 -5.95 18.55
CA GLY A 3 5.89 -7.41 18.78
C GLY A 3 5.75 -8.28 17.53
N LEU A 4 5.45 -7.70 16.37
CA LEU A 4 5.16 -8.43 15.14
C LEU A 4 6.32 -8.42 14.12
N GLY A 5 7.49 -7.86 14.47
CA GLY A 5 8.62 -7.78 13.55
C GLY A 5 8.34 -6.92 12.30
N VAL A 6 7.38 -6.00 12.36
CA VAL A 6 6.98 -5.16 11.21
C VAL A 6 8.15 -4.34 10.68
N GLU A 7 9.01 -3.84 11.58
CA GLU A 7 10.24 -3.13 11.21
C GLU A 7 11.22 -4.02 10.44
N GLU A 8 11.35 -5.30 10.84
CA GLU A 8 12.22 -6.28 10.17
C GLU A 8 11.66 -6.68 8.80
N MET A 9 10.33 -6.77 8.67
CA MET A 9 9.67 -7.01 7.39
C MET A 9 9.84 -5.83 6.43
N LEU A 10 9.70 -4.60 6.93
CA LEU A 10 9.90 -3.37 6.16
C LEU A 10 11.36 -3.13 5.75
N ALA A 11 12.32 -3.68 6.50
CA ALA A 11 13.76 -3.59 6.21
C ALA A 11 14.26 -4.63 5.20
N SER A 12 13.41 -5.55 4.73
CA SER A 12 13.76 -6.55 3.73
C SER A 12 13.58 -6.03 2.29
N ASP A 13 14.22 -6.66 1.30
CA ASP A 13 13.99 -6.40 -0.15
C ASP A 13 12.60 -6.84 -0.65
N GLY A 14 11.68 -7.14 0.28
CA GLY A 14 10.32 -7.57 0.00
C GLY A 14 9.30 -6.42 0.06
N ALA A 15 8.12 -6.66 -0.50
CA ALA A 15 6.97 -5.80 -0.27
C ALA A 15 6.22 -6.25 0.99
N VAL A 16 5.79 -5.29 1.82
CA VAL A 16 4.93 -5.53 2.98
C VAL A 16 3.51 -5.07 2.67
N LEU A 17 2.53 -5.95 2.85
CA LEU A 17 1.11 -5.62 2.75
C LEU A 17 0.53 -5.42 4.15
N ILE A 18 -0.03 -4.24 4.41
CA ILE A 18 -0.65 -3.90 5.69
C ILE A 18 -2.16 -3.74 5.47
N GLU A 19 -2.94 -4.65 6.03
CA GLU A 19 -4.41 -4.51 6.07
C GLU A 19 -4.85 -3.57 7.19
N TRP A 20 -5.95 -2.83 6.97
CA TRP A 20 -6.48 -1.82 7.90
C TRP A 20 -5.42 -0.80 8.36
N ALA A 21 -4.68 -0.26 7.38
CA ALA A 21 -3.61 0.70 7.58
C ALA A 21 -4.05 1.95 8.36
N ASP A 22 -5.34 2.31 8.31
CA ASP A 22 -5.98 3.38 9.06
C ASP A 22 -5.85 3.20 10.59
N ARG A 23 -5.82 1.95 11.07
CA ARG A 23 -5.65 1.64 12.51
C ARG A 23 -4.23 1.84 13.00
N VAL A 24 -3.28 2.04 12.10
CA VAL A 24 -1.84 2.10 12.38
C VAL A 24 -1.19 3.33 11.75
N ALA A 25 -1.98 4.37 11.48
CA ALA A 25 -1.59 5.52 10.69
C ALA A 25 -0.24 6.14 11.12
N ASP A 26 0.01 6.23 12.44
CA ASP A 26 1.22 6.83 13.00
C ASP A 26 2.50 5.98 12.79
N GLY A 27 2.34 4.69 12.48
CA GLY A 27 3.45 3.74 12.25
C GLY A 27 3.69 3.42 10.78
N LEU A 28 2.97 4.05 9.85
CA LEU A 28 3.12 3.77 8.43
C LEU A 28 4.41 4.39 7.86
N PRO A 29 5.08 3.71 6.92
CA PRO A 29 6.22 4.28 6.20
C PRO A 29 5.87 5.59 5.49
N THR A 30 6.82 6.54 5.46
CA THR A 30 6.65 7.82 4.77
C THR A 30 6.41 7.64 3.27
N GLU A 31 7.16 6.74 2.63
CA GLU A 31 6.94 6.34 1.25
C GLU A 31 6.20 5.01 1.21
N ARG A 32 5.09 4.95 0.46
CA ARG A 32 4.25 3.75 0.35
C ARG A 32 3.31 3.80 -0.84
N LEU A 33 2.79 2.64 -1.23
CA LEU A 33 1.58 2.54 -2.02
C LEU A 33 0.39 2.45 -1.08
N THR A 34 -0.65 3.27 -1.28
CA THR A 34 -1.94 3.08 -0.63
C THR A 34 -2.91 2.44 -1.62
N VAL A 35 -3.65 1.43 -1.17
CA VAL A 35 -4.67 0.73 -1.97
C VAL A 35 -5.98 0.84 -1.22
N GLU A 36 -6.96 1.49 -1.83
CA GLU A 36 -8.31 1.64 -1.29
C GLU A 36 -9.28 0.81 -2.13
N MET A 37 -10.15 0.07 -1.44
CA MET A 37 -11.12 -0.80 -2.09
C MET A 37 -12.54 -0.44 -1.66
N ASN A 38 -13.31 0.11 -2.59
CA ASN A 38 -14.67 0.57 -2.34
C ASN A 38 -15.70 -0.35 -3.01
N HIS A 39 -16.77 -0.67 -2.29
CA HIS A 39 -17.90 -1.41 -2.84
C HIS A 39 -18.70 -0.51 -3.79
N VAL A 40 -18.84 -0.92 -5.06
CA VAL A 40 -19.64 -0.18 -6.07
C VAL A 40 -20.78 -1.02 -6.64
N GLY A 41 -20.96 -2.22 -6.11
CA GLY A 41 -22.02 -3.18 -6.43
C GLY A 41 -21.88 -4.42 -5.56
N ALA A 42 -22.80 -5.39 -5.69
CA ALA A 42 -22.77 -6.61 -4.88
C ALA A 42 -21.42 -7.36 -5.01
N THR A 43 -20.96 -7.55 -6.24
CA THR A 43 -19.73 -8.26 -6.59
C THR A 43 -18.67 -7.36 -7.24
N THR A 44 -18.92 -6.05 -7.34
CA THR A 44 -18.03 -5.10 -8.01
C THR A 44 -17.32 -4.22 -6.99
N ARG A 45 -16.02 -3.99 -7.19
CA ARG A 45 -15.20 -3.10 -6.38
C ARG A 45 -14.53 -2.06 -7.27
N ARG A 46 -14.41 -0.84 -6.78
CA ARG A 46 -13.48 0.16 -7.31
C ARG A 46 -12.20 0.08 -6.47
N ILE A 47 -11.06 -0.03 -7.15
CA ILE A 47 -9.74 -0.01 -6.52
C ILE A 47 -9.06 1.29 -6.92
N GLU A 48 -8.61 2.05 -5.93
CA GLU A 48 -7.83 3.26 -6.11
C GLU A 48 -6.44 3.01 -5.52
N ILE A 49 -5.40 3.30 -6.31
CA ILE A 49 -4.01 3.08 -5.90
C ILE A 49 -3.28 4.41 -5.99
N HIS A 50 -2.67 4.84 -4.90
CA HIS A 50 -1.88 6.06 -4.84
C HIS A 50 -0.44 5.75 -4.46
N GLY A 51 0.52 6.29 -5.22
CA GLY A 51 1.92 6.30 -4.87
C GLY A 51 2.27 7.53 -4.05
N ILE A 52 2.89 7.33 -2.90
CA ILE A 52 3.42 8.40 -2.05
C ILE A 52 4.93 8.19 -1.99
N GLY A 53 5.69 9.11 -2.58
CA GLY A 53 7.15 9.00 -2.72
C GLY A 53 7.61 8.50 -4.09
N ASP A 54 8.92 8.59 -4.34
CA ASP A 54 9.48 8.39 -5.68
C ASP A 54 9.42 6.93 -6.13
N GLY A 55 9.78 6.00 -5.24
CA GLY A 55 9.69 4.55 -5.50
C GLY A 55 8.26 4.11 -5.82
N PRO A 56 7.27 4.39 -4.95
CA PRO A 56 5.86 4.10 -5.21
C PRO A 56 5.33 4.76 -6.49
N MET A 57 5.71 6.01 -6.81
CA MET A 57 5.29 6.65 -8.06
C MET A 57 5.87 5.99 -9.31
N ALA A 58 7.10 5.47 -9.26
CA ALA A 58 7.67 4.68 -10.34
C ALA A 58 6.85 3.39 -10.58
N VAL A 59 6.36 2.74 -9.51
CA VAL A 59 5.47 1.57 -9.61
C VAL A 59 4.14 1.95 -10.27
N ILE A 60 3.50 3.05 -9.84
CA ILE A 60 2.25 3.54 -10.47
C ILE A 60 2.46 3.77 -11.97
N GLY A 61 3.55 4.45 -12.35
CA GLY A 61 3.88 4.70 -13.75
C GLY A 61 4.11 3.41 -14.55
N ALA A 62 4.65 2.36 -13.94
CA ALA A 62 4.79 1.06 -14.58
C ALA A 62 3.44 0.38 -14.84
N LEU A 63 2.54 0.41 -13.85
CA LEU A 63 1.19 -0.19 -13.97
C LEU A 63 0.34 0.51 -15.03
N SER A 64 0.39 1.84 -15.11
CA SER A 64 -0.40 2.61 -16.08
C SER A 64 0.02 2.40 -17.53
N ARG A 65 1.24 1.93 -17.78
CA ARG A 65 1.74 1.60 -19.14
C ARG A 65 1.34 0.21 -19.62
N SER A 66 0.78 -0.62 -18.74
CA SER A 66 0.41 -2.02 -19.02
C SER A 66 -1.09 -2.22 -19.22
N SER A 67 -1.88 -1.14 -19.29
CA SER A 67 -3.34 -1.14 -19.45
C SER A 67 -3.80 -0.70 -20.83
#